data_AF-A0A4U3L231-F1
#
_entry.id   AF-A0A4U3L231-F1
#
_cell.length_a   1.000
_cell.length_b   1.000
_cell.length_c   1.000
_cell.angle_alpha   90.00
_cell.angle_beta   90.00
_cell.angle_gamma   90.00
#
_symmetry.space_group_name_H-M   'P 1'
#
loop_
_entity.id
_entity.type
_entity.pdbx_description
1 polymer ?
#
loop_
_entity_poly.entity_id
_entity_poly.type
_entity_poly.pdbx_seq_one_letter_code
_entity_poly.pdbx_strand_id
1 'polypeptide(L)'
;MFEDKTCEILPSDLRVYIETHSLFTYPDLTIFCEPLKMFKNRTDTATNPVVIIEVLSKSTQDHDRGSKFKLYRDLPSLKEYILISFTGVLMGKYKKQADNKWIINGNSRLIIRQKKALQ
;
A
#
# COMPACT_ATOMS: atom_id res chain seq x y z
N MET A 1 4.86 -14.21 5.67
CA MET A 1 3.83 -13.98 6.71
C MET A 1 2.52 -13.41 6.13
N PHE A 2 2.15 -13.88 4.93
CA PHE A 2 0.78 -13.85 4.39
C PHE A 2 0.39 -15.25 3.90
N GLU A 3 1.22 -16.26 4.18
CA GLU A 3 0.93 -17.65 3.81
C GLU A 3 -0.38 -18.04 4.50
N ASP A 4 -1.29 -18.58 3.69
CA ASP A 4 -2.63 -19.06 4.06
C ASP A 4 -3.71 -18.00 4.40
N LYS A 5 -3.48 -16.71 4.14
CA LYS A 5 -4.56 -15.70 4.20
C LYS A 5 -5.12 -15.38 2.82
N THR A 6 -6.44 -15.44 2.69
CA THR A 6 -7.14 -14.85 1.54
C THR A 6 -7.06 -13.33 1.67
N CYS A 7 -6.38 -12.68 0.72
CA CYS A 7 -6.29 -11.23 0.66
C CYS A 7 -7.00 -10.71 -0.59
N GLU A 8 -7.65 -9.56 -0.46
CA GLU A 8 -8.26 -8.81 -1.55
C GLU A 8 -7.29 -7.72 -2.01
N ILE A 9 -7.12 -7.63 -3.33
CA ILE A 9 -6.29 -6.61 -3.96
C ILE A 9 -7.23 -5.65 -4.66
N LEU A 10 -7.22 -4.39 -4.23
CA LEU A 10 -8.04 -3.35 -4.81
C LEU A 10 -7.15 -2.29 -5.47
N PRO A 11 -7.45 -1.92 -6.73
CA PRO A 11 -6.80 -0.80 -7.40
C PRO A 11 -7.25 0.55 -6.81
N SER A 12 -6.88 1.64 -7.45
CA SER A 12 -7.18 3.03 -7.04
C SER A 12 -8.66 3.41 -6.90
N ASP A 13 -9.58 2.45 -7.00
CA ASP A 13 -11.02 2.68 -6.92
C ASP A 13 -11.54 2.77 -5.48
N LEU A 14 -10.80 2.21 -4.50
CA LEU A 14 -11.16 2.28 -3.08
C LEU A 14 -10.27 3.29 -2.33
N ARG A 15 -10.90 4.26 -1.67
CA ARG A 15 -10.21 5.27 -0.87
C ARG A 15 -9.71 4.67 0.44
N VAL A 16 -8.53 5.09 0.88
CA VAL A 16 -7.99 4.79 2.20
C VAL A 16 -8.11 6.03 3.08
N TYR A 17 -8.61 5.84 4.30
CA TYR A 17 -8.61 6.86 5.34
C TYR A 17 -7.57 6.55 6.42
N ILE A 18 -6.77 7.56 6.77
CA ILE A 18 -5.74 7.50 7.81
C ILE A 18 -6.13 8.47 8.92
N GLU A 19 -6.66 7.92 10.01
CA GLU A 19 -7.24 8.67 11.12
C GLU A 19 -6.23 9.65 11.75
N THR A 20 -5.00 9.20 12.01
CA THR A 20 -3.94 10.00 12.66
C THR A 20 -3.67 11.32 11.96
N HIS A 21 -3.86 11.37 10.64
CA HIS A 21 -3.58 12.56 9.81
C HIS A 21 -4.85 13.16 9.21
N SER A 22 -6.04 12.63 9.55
CA SER A 22 -7.30 12.95 8.88
C SER A 22 -7.20 12.92 7.35
N LEU A 23 -6.37 12.02 6.82
CA LEU A 23 -6.04 11.96 5.40
C LEU A 23 -6.95 10.98 4.68
N PHE A 24 -7.54 11.43 3.57
CA PHE A 24 -8.15 10.57 2.58
C PHE A 24 -7.23 10.49 1.35
N THR A 25 -6.92 9.28 0.89
CA THR A 25 -6.00 9.06 -0.24
C THR A 25 -6.44 7.89 -1.11
N TYR A 26 -5.98 7.87 -2.36
CA TYR A 26 -6.20 6.80 -3.32
C TYR A 26 -4.85 6.24 -3.75
N PRO A 27 -4.33 5.21 -3.05
CA PRO A 27 -3.10 4.56 -3.47
C PRO A 27 -3.31 3.78 -4.77
N ASP A 28 -2.25 3.56 -5.53
CA ASP A 28 -2.36 2.85 -6.83
C ASP A 28 -2.83 1.40 -6.67
N LEU A 29 -2.34 0.70 -5.64
CA LEU A 29 -2.86 -0.60 -5.24
C LEU A 29 -2.87 -0.72 -3.72
N THR A 30 -3.91 -1.36 -3.20
CA THR A 30 -4.08 -1.62 -1.78
C THR A 30 -4.44 -3.08 -1.55
N ILE A 31 -3.83 -3.71 -0.55
CA ILE A 31 -4.10 -5.10 -0.19
C ILE A 31 -4.70 -5.17 1.20
N PHE A 32 -5.81 -5.90 1.33
CA PHE A 32 -6.51 -6.18 2.58
C PHE A 32 -6.51 -7.69 2.82
N CYS A 33 -6.11 -8.12 4.01
CA CYS A 33 -6.09 -9.55 4.37
C CYS A 33 -7.06 -9.88 5.52
N GLU A 34 -7.92 -8.92 5.85
CA GLU A 34 -9.06 -9.02 6.76
C GLU A 34 -10.27 -8.42 6.02
N PRO A 35 -11.52 -8.71 6.44
CA PRO A 35 -12.69 -8.03 5.89
C PRO A 35 -12.53 -6.49 5.93
N LEU A 36 -12.98 -5.81 4.87
CA LEU A 36 -12.87 -4.35 4.75
C LEU A 36 -13.55 -3.66 5.94
N LYS A 37 -12.82 -2.80 6.63
CA LYS A 37 -13.34 -1.92 7.69
C LYS A 37 -13.64 -0.56 7.10
N MET A 38 -14.92 -0.31 6.88
CA MET A 38 -15.38 0.90 6.22
C MET A 38 -15.44 2.10 7.14
N PHE A 39 -15.02 3.26 6.65
CA PHE A 39 -15.08 4.51 7.39
C PHE A 39 -16.54 5.00 7.48
N LYS A 40 -17.09 5.13 8.70
CA LYS A 40 -18.40 5.76 9.00
C LYS A 40 -19.52 5.36 8.01
N ASN A 41 -19.74 4.06 7.82
CA ASN A 41 -20.77 3.49 6.93
C ASN A 41 -20.63 3.85 5.43
N ARG A 42 -19.49 4.37 4.99
CA ARG A 42 -19.23 4.55 3.56
C ARG A 42 -19.00 3.22 2.86
N THR A 43 -19.23 3.16 1.56
CA THR A 43 -18.96 1.97 0.73
C THR A 43 -17.70 2.12 -0.13
N ASP A 44 -17.09 3.31 -0.14
CA ASP A 44 -15.97 3.69 -1.00
C ASP A 44 -14.67 4.00 -0.23
N THR A 45 -14.67 3.82 1.10
CA THR A 45 -13.54 4.22 1.96
C THR A 45 -13.25 3.19 3.04
N ALA A 46 -12.07 2.57 2.98
CA ALA A 46 -11.59 1.62 3.98
C ALA A 46 -10.49 2.19 4.88
N THR A 47 -10.28 1.53 6.01
CA THR A 47 -9.39 2.00 7.09
C THR A 47 -8.32 1.00 7.51
N ASN A 48 -8.38 -0.24 7.00
CA ASN A 48 -7.52 -1.34 7.42
C ASN A 48 -6.61 -1.94 6.33
N PRO A 49 -5.98 -1.15 5.45
CA PRO A 49 -5.04 -1.72 4.49
C PRO A 49 -3.84 -2.35 5.20
N VAL A 50 -3.34 -3.43 4.61
CA VAL A 50 -2.20 -4.19 5.12
C VAL A 50 -0.97 -3.96 4.25
N VAL A 51 -1.17 -3.77 2.94
CA VAL A 51 -0.12 -3.30 2.02
C VAL A 51 -0.64 -2.12 1.21
N ILE A 52 0.19 -1.11 1.03
CA ILE A 52 -0.02 -0.01 0.09
C ILE A 52 1.11 -0.01 -0.92
N ILE A 53 0.77 0.07 -2.21
CA ILE A 53 1.72 0.17 -3.32
C ILE A 53 1.46 1.45 -4.08
N GLU A 54 2.51 2.23 -4.34
CA GLU A 54 2.46 3.44 -5.17
C GLU A 54 3.43 3.29 -6.35
N VAL A 55 2.98 3.75 -7.51
CA VAL A 55 3.73 3.81 -8.76
C VAL A 55 4.21 5.24 -8.97
N LEU A 56 5.51 5.45 -8.80
CA LEU A 56 6.14 6.74 -9.00
C LEU A 56 6.12 7.10 -10.49
N SER A 57 5.49 8.24 -10.81
CA SER A 57 5.58 8.85 -12.13
C SER A 57 6.97 9.48 -12.33
N LYS A 58 7.33 9.72 -13.60
CA LYS A 58 8.62 10.32 -13.98
C LYS A 58 8.83 11.73 -13.38
N SER A 59 7.75 12.44 -13.03
CA SER A 59 7.78 13.79 -12.44
C SER A 59 7.72 13.84 -10.91
N THR A 60 7.46 12.72 -10.22
CA THR A 60 7.23 12.67 -8.76
C THR A 60 8.33 11.91 -8.01
N GLN A 61 9.31 11.37 -8.72
CA GLN A 61 10.28 10.38 -8.21
C GLN A 61 11.14 10.87 -7.03
N ASP A 62 11.41 12.18 -6.95
CA ASP A 62 12.21 12.79 -5.87
C ASP A 62 11.32 13.41 -4.77
N HIS A 63 10.10 13.83 -5.11
CA HIS A 63 9.20 14.53 -4.19
C HIS A 63 8.30 13.58 -3.37
N ASP A 64 7.97 12.39 -3.89
CA ASP A 64 7.05 11.42 -3.26
C ASP A 64 7.73 10.42 -2.29
N ARG A 65 9.08 10.28 -2.34
CA ARG A 65 9.79 9.21 -1.60
C ARG A 65 9.61 9.24 -0.08
N GLY A 66 9.24 10.37 0.50
CA GLY A 66 9.15 10.51 1.96
C GLY A 66 7.89 11.18 2.48
N SER A 67 7.21 12.02 1.70
CA SER A 67 6.04 12.79 2.15
C SER A 67 4.85 11.88 2.42
N LYS A 68 4.47 11.05 1.45
CA LYS A 68 3.36 10.08 1.57
C LYS A 68 3.67 8.99 2.61
N PHE A 69 4.87 8.43 2.59
CA PHE A 69 5.27 7.40 3.57
C PHE A 69 5.14 7.87 5.02
N LYS A 70 5.53 9.12 5.32
CA LYS A 70 5.40 9.70 6.67
C LYS A 70 3.96 9.71 7.18
N LEU A 71 2.99 9.90 6.27
CA LEU A 71 1.56 9.88 6.61
C LEU A 71 1.06 8.44 6.74
N TYR A 72 1.50 7.55 5.85
CA TYR A 72 0.99 6.18 5.79
C TYR A 72 1.51 5.29 6.92
N ARG A 73 2.76 5.49 7.37
CA ARG A 73 3.41 4.62 8.38
C ARG A 73 2.69 4.56 9.73
N ASP A 74 1.89 5.58 10.03
CA ASP A 74 1.13 5.69 11.27
C ASP A 74 -0.19 4.92 11.23
N LEU A 75 -0.57 4.37 10.07
CA LEU A 75 -1.73 3.50 9.95
C LEU A 75 -1.45 2.14 10.65
N PRO A 76 -2.20 1.76 11.70
CA PRO A 76 -1.84 0.62 12.55
C PRO A 76 -1.80 -0.73 11.84
N SER A 77 -2.71 -0.95 10.88
CA SER A 77 -2.79 -2.20 10.12
C SER A 77 -1.72 -2.32 9.03
N LEU A 78 -1.08 -1.21 8.63
CA LEU A 78 -0.11 -1.22 7.53
C LEU A 78 1.13 -2.00 7.93
N LYS A 79 1.47 -3.02 7.14
CA LYS A 79 2.65 -3.88 7.35
C LYS A 79 3.71 -3.66 6.29
N GLU A 80 3.31 -3.40 5.05
CA GLU A 80 4.23 -3.13 3.96
C GLU A 80 3.81 -1.89 3.15
N TYR A 81 4.79 -1.06 2.79
CA TYR A 81 4.63 0.04 1.85
C TYR A 81 5.64 -0.15 0.71
N ILE A 82 5.18 -0.14 -0.53
CA ILE A 82 5.98 -0.50 -1.70
C ILE A 82 5.94 0.64 -2.71
N LEU A 83 7.13 1.08 -3.14
CA LEU A 83 7.32 2.06 -4.21
C LEU A 83 7.85 1.37 -5.45
N ILE A 84 7.12 1.48 -6.56
CA ILE A 84 7.49 0.94 -7.87
C ILE A 84 7.71 2.12 -8.83
N SER A 85 8.77 2.10 -9.63
CA SER A 85 8.91 3.08 -10.72
C SER A 85 7.96 2.75 -11.87
N PHE A 86 7.53 3.74 -12.65
CA PHE A 86 6.80 3.47 -13.90
C PHE A 86 7.55 2.53 -14.87
N THR A 87 8.87 2.39 -14.74
CA THR A 87 9.71 1.45 -15.52
C THR A 87 9.70 0.02 -14.98
N GLY A 88 8.98 -0.27 -13.89
CA GLY A 88 8.87 -1.60 -13.28
C GLY A 88 10.04 -1.99 -12.37
N VAL A 89 10.86 -1.03 -11.95
CA VAL A 89 11.94 -1.24 -10.99
C VAL A 89 11.41 -0.97 -9.58
N LEU A 90 11.64 -1.90 -8.64
CA LEU A 90 11.35 -1.68 -7.23
C LEU A 90 12.29 -0.61 -6.69
N MET A 91 11.72 0.53 -6.33
CA MET A 91 12.46 1.66 -5.80
C MET A 91 12.63 1.55 -4.28
N GLY A 92 11.64 0.99 -3.59
CA GLY A 92 11.72 0.77 -2.16
C GLY A 92 10.62 -0.13 -1.63
N LYS A 93 10.98 -1.03 -0.72
CA LYS A 93 10.06 -1.83 0.07
C LYS A 93 10.31 -1.53 1.55
N TYR A 94 9.30 -1.01 2.21
CA TYR A 94 9.30 -0.69 3.62
C TYR A 94 8.48 -1.75 4.35
N LYS A 95 9.08 -2.44 5.32
CA LYS A 95 8.42 -3.49 6.10
C LYS A 95 8.40 -3.15 7.57
N LYS A 96 7.21 -3.09 8.16
CA LYS A 96 7.01 -2.86 9.60
C LYS A 96 7.39 -4.12 10.37
N GLN A 97 8.24 -3.96 11.37
CA GLN A 97 8.67 -5.00 12.29
C GLN A 97 7.73 -5.09 13.50
N ALA A 98 7.88 -6.15 14.30
CA ALA A 98 7.10 -6.34 15.52
C ALA A 98 7.28 -5.22 16.55
N ASP A 99 8.45 -4.57 16.57
CA ASP A 99 8.78 -3.44 17.45
C ASP A 99 8.39 -2.06 16.86
N ASN A 100 7.52 -2.04 15.86
CA ASN A 100 7.09 -0.85 15.11
C ASN A 100 8.21 -0.11 14.35
N LYS A 101 9.42 -0.67 14.23
CA LYS A 101 10.45 -0.12 13.34
C LYS A 101 10.21 -0.53 11.89
N TRP A 102 10.80 0.23 10.96
CA TRP A 102 10.70 -0.03 9.53
C TRP A 102 12.06 -0.45 8.98
N ILE A 103 12.08 -1.59 8.27
CA ILE A 103 13.23 -2.00 7.46
C ILE A 103 13.00 -1.55 6.01
N ILE A 104 14.05 -1.02 5.39
CA ILE A 104 14.02 -0.49 4.02
C ILE A 104 14.90 -1.38 3.15
N ASN A 105 14.32 -1.97 2.11
CA ASN A 105 15.03 -2.71 1.06
C ASN A 105 14.86 -2.00 -0.28
N GLY A 106 15.91 -1.87 -1.08
CA GLY A 106 15.89 -1.21 -2.39
C GLY A 106 16.61 -2.00 -3.48
N ASN A 107 16.36 -1.63 -4.75
CA ASN A 107 17.03 -2.12 -5.97
C ASN A 107 16.74 -3.59 -6.34
N SER A 108 15.54 -3.87 -6.81
CA SER A 108 15.19 -5.19 -7.40
C SER A 108 14.18 -5.02 -8.55
N ARG A 109 14.10 -5.94 -9.50
CA ARG A 109 13.02 -5.92 -10.50
C ARG A 109 11.84 -6.74 -9.99
N LEU A 110 10.66 -6.11 -9.81
CA LEU A 110 9.44 -6.82 -9.45
C LEU A 110 8.67 -7.22 -10.71
N ILE A 111 8.22 -8.47 -10.77
CA ILE A 111 7.30 -8.95 -11.82
C ILE A 111 5.95 -9.17 -11.15
N ILE A 112 5.02 -8.23 -11.32
CA ILE A 112 3.63 -8.43 -10.90
C ILE A 112 2.96 -9.31 -11.96
N ARG A 113 2.77 -10.59 -11.65
CA ARG A 113 1.93 -11.47 -12.47
C ARG A 113 0.49 -11.31 -11.99
N GLN A 114 -0.35 -10.62 -12.74
CA GLN A 114 -1.79 -10.78 -12.56
C GLN A 114 -2.14 -12.23 -12.93
N LYS A 115 -2.67 -13.01 -11.98
CA LYS A 115 -3.42 -14.21 -12.35
C LYS A 115 -4.67 -13.71 -13.05
N LYS A 116 -4.76 -13.90 -14.37
CA LYS A 116 -6.04 -13.82 -15.07
C LYS A 116 -6.98 -14.80 -14.37
N ALA A 117 -8.12 -14.31 -13.88
CA ALA A 117 -9.24 -15.19 -13.58
C ALA A 117 -9.55 -15.97 -14.87
N LEU A 118 -9.53 -17.30 -14.78
CA LEU A 118 -10.05 -18.15 -15.85
C LEU A 118 -11.55 -17.83 -15.98
N GLN A 119 -11.94 -17.43 -17.19
CA GLN A 119 -13.32 -17.24 -17.60
C GLN A 119 -13.88 -18.58 -18.10
#